data_AF-A0A6L9QGL6-F1
#
_entry.id   AF-A0A6L9QGL6-F1
#
_cell.length_a   1.000
_cell.length_b   1.000
_cell.length_c   1.000
_cell.angle_alpha   90.00
_cell.angle_beta   90.00
_cell.angle_gamma   90.00
#
_symmetry.space_group_name_H-M   'P 1'
#
loop_
_entity.id
_entity.type
_entity.pdbx_description
1 polymer ?
#
loop_
_entity_poly.entity_id
_entity_poly.type
_entity_poly.pdbx_seq_one_letter_code
_entity_poly.pdbx_strand_id
1 'polypeptide(L)' 'MARELVDVELKWDGRRIDSFISEVDPDDPEDVHGLFRDAITHDTNGRNRRASEYEIHLRRKRNGQYLFKYVGRSR' A
#
# COMPACT_ATOMS: atom_id res chain seq x y z
N MET A 1 -9.71 -12.71 12.53
CA MET A 1 -8.74 -13.04 11.46
C MET A 1 -7.37 -12.55 11.91
N ALA A 2 -6.27 -13.05 11.35
CA ALA A 2 -4.91 -12.82 11.86
C ALA A 2 -4.13 -11.93 10.89
N ARG A 3 -3.70 -10.75 11.37
CA ARG A 3 -2.80 -9.85 10.63
C ARG A 3 -1.52 -10.57 10.22
N GLU A 4 -1.01 -10.26 9.03
CA GLU A 4 0.22 -10.84 8.50
C GLU A 4 1.22 -9.77 8.07
N LEU A 5 2.51 -10.11 8.17
CA LEU A 5 3.60 -9.26 7.70
C LEU A 5 3.65 -9.27 6.18
N VAL A 6 3.41 -8.10 5.60
CA VAL A 6 3.45 -7.84 4.16
C VAL A 6 4.57 -6.85 3.82
N ASP A 7 5.17 -7.05 2.67
CA ASP A 7 5.99 -6.07 1.97
C ASP A 7 5.04 -5.17 1.16
N VAL A 8 5.05 -3.88 1.50
CA VAL A 8 4.22 -2.84 0.92
C VAL A 8 5.11 -2.03 0.00
N GLU A 9 4.79 -2.04 -1.30
CA GLU A 9 5.49 -1.22 -2.28
C GLU A 9 4.58 -0.08 -2.73
N LEU A 10 4.94 1.14 -2.33
CA LEU A 10 4.24 2.35 -2.74
C LEU A 10 4.69 2.78 -4.13
N LYS A 11 3.72 2.99 -5.00
CA LYS A 11 3.89 3.43 -6.37
C LYS A 11 3.06 4.66 -6.66
N TRP A 12 3.56 5.47 -7.58
CA TRP A 12 2.84 6.58 -8.19
C TRP A 12 3.13 6.58 -9.68
N ASP A 13 2.08 6.63 -10.48
CA ASP A 13 2.16 6.60 -11.95
C ASP A 13 3.06 5.45 -12.47
N GLY A 14 2.89 4.25 -11.88
CA GLY A 14 3.67 3.05 -12.20
C GLY A 14 5.13 3.05 -11.71
N ARG A 15 5.62 4.14 -11.11
CA ARG A 15 6.98 4.23 -10.55
C ARG A 15 6.97 3.94 -9.06
N ARG A 16 7.90 3.09 -8.61
CA ARG A 16 8.10 2.84 -7.17
C ARG A 16 8.64 4.10 -6.50
N ILE A 17 7.94 4.56 -5.48
CA ILE A 17 8.36 5.68 -4.62
C ILE A 17 9.12 5.11 -3.42
N ASP A 18 8.52 4.15 -2.73
CA ASP A 18 9.04 3.61 -1.48
C ASP A 18 8.60 2.16 -1.28
N SER A 19 9.22 1.48 -0.32
CA SER A 19 8.79 0.16 0.14
C SER A 19 9.09 -0.05 1.61
N PHE A 20 8.16 -0.63 2.34
CA PHE A 20 8.34 -0.94 3.74
C PHE A 20 7.55 -2.19 4.13
N ILE A 21 7.84 -2.70 5.33
CA ILE A 21 7.17 -3.88 5.86
C ILE A 21 6.15 -3.42 6.87
N SER A 22 4.93 -3.91 6.77
CA SER A 22 3.85 -3.60 7.71
C SER A 22 3.03 -4.85 8.03
N GLU A 23 2.32 -4.81 9.14
CA GLU A 23 1.29 -5.79 9.47
C GLU A 23 -0.06 -5.29 8.99
N VAL A 24 -0.76 -6.11 8.19
CA VAL A 24 -2.10 -5.81 7.73
C VAL A 24 -2.92 -7.08 7.66
N ASP A 25 -4.23 -6.96 7.83
CA ASP A 25 -5.18 -7.99 7.40
C ASP A 25 -5.55 -7.74 5.92
N PRO A 26 -5.05 -8.54 4.96
CA PRO A 26 -5.32 -8.34 3.54
C PRO A 26 -6.78 -8.59 3.15
N ASP A 27 -7.54 -9.30 4.00
CA ASP A 27 -8.96 -9.58 3.79
C ASP A 27 -9.87 -8.48 4.37
N ASP A 28 -9.32 -7.57 5.19
CA ASP A 28 -10.03 -6.42 5.76
C ASP A 28 -9.78 -5.13 4.94
N PRO A 29 -10.80 -4.63 4.20
CA PRO A 29 -10.64 -3.42 3.40
C PRO A 29 -10.36 -2.16 4.22
N GLU A 30 -10.77 -2.09 5.50
CA GLU A 30 -10.49 -0.93 6.35
C GLU A 30 -9.02 -0.90 6.77
N ASP A 31 -8.44 -2.04 7.14
CA ASP A 31 -7.02 -2.16 7.49
C ASP A 31 -6.12 -1.85 6.27
N VAL A 32 -6.48 -2.37 5.10
CA VAL A 32 -5.79 -2.07 3.82
C VAL A 32 -5.90 -0.58 3.47
N HIS A 33 -7.07 0.04 3.67
CA HIS A 33 -7.24 1.47 3.43
C HIS A 33 -6.42 2.32 4.42
N GLY A 34 -6.36 1.92 5.69
CA GLY A 34 -5.49 2.52 6.70
C GLY A 34 -4.03 2.45 6.29
N LEU A 35 -3.57 1.28 5.85
CA LEU A 35 -2.22 1.07 5.34
C LEU A 35 -1.91 1.95 4.12
N PHE A 36 -2.86 2.09 3.19
CA PHE A 36 -2.71 2.98 2.05
C PHE A 36 -2.53 4.45 2.49
N ARG A 37 -3.34 4.91 3.44
CA ARG A 37 -3.25 6.28 3.99
C ARG A 37 -1.92 6.53 4.70
N ASP A 38 -1.41 5.52 5.40
CA ASP A 38 -0.10 5.58 6.05
C ASP A 38 1.02 5.64 5.00
N ALA A 39 0.97 4.77 3.99
CA ALA A 39 1.93 4.73 2.89
C ALA A 39 2.04 6.07 2.13
N ILE A 40 0.92 6.71 1.78
CA ILE A 40 0.97 8.02 1.12
C ILE A 40 1.50 9.13 2.04
N THR A 41 1.37 8.97 3.36
CA THR A 41 1.93 9.93 4.34
C THR A 41 3.46 9.84 4.40
N HIS A 42 4.03 8.68 4.07
CA HIS A 42 5.48 8.50 3.91
C HIS A 42 6.04 9.23 2.67
N ASP A 43 5.24 9.53 1.65
CA ASP A 43 5.68 10.31 0.50
C ASP A 43 5.74 11.81 0.80
N THR A 44 6.83 12.23 1.43
CA THR A 44 7.12 13.64 1.75
C THR A 44 7.24 14.55 0.51
N ASN A 45 7.52 13.98 -0.67
CA ASN A 45 7.61 14.70 -1.95
C ASN A 45 6.25 14.80 -2.66
N GLY A 46 5.24 14.06 -2.19
CA GLY A 46 3.95 13.89 -2.81
C GLY A 46 2.92 14.98 -2.53
N ARG A 47 3.29 16.13 -1.95
CA ARG A 47 2.36 17.20 -1.51
C ARG A 47 1.38 17.72 -2.58
N ASN A 48 1.65 17.50 -3.87
CA ASN A 48 0.78 17.88 -5.00
C ASN A 48 0.19 16.68 -5.76
N ARG A 49 0.47 15.44 -5.35
CA ARG A 49 -0.01 14.23 -6.01
C ARG A 49 -1.41 13.89 -5.51
N ARG A 50 -2.29 13.43 -6.40
CA ARG A 50 -3.63 13.02 -5.99
C ARG A 50 -3.56 11.63 -5.38
N ALA A 51 -4.32 11.41 -4.31
CA ALA A 51 -4.50 10.07 -3.73
C ALA A 51 -4.90 9.03 -4.80
N SER A 52 -5.63 9.46 -5.84
CA SER A 52 -6.06 8.60 -6.94
C SER A 52 -4.95 8.06 -7.85
N GLU A 53 -3.76 8.63 -7.78
CA GLU A 53 -2.61 8.27 -8.60
C GLU A 53 -1.64 7.33 -7.88
N TYR A 54 -1.87 7.11 -6.58
CA TYR A 54 -1.07 6.18 -5.79
C TYR A 54 -1.62 4.76 -5.88
N GLU A 55 -0.68 3.83 -5.91
CA GLU A 55 -0.93 2.40 -5.85
C GLU A 55 -0.06 1.82 -4.73
N ILE A 56 -0.63 0.96 -3.88
CA ILE A 56 0.18 0.07 -3.03
C ILE A 56 0.11 -1.34 -3.59
N HIS A 57 1.26 -2.00 -3.68
CA HIS A 57 1.37 -3.40 -4.05
C HIS A 57 1.71 -4.18 -2.80
N LEU A 58 0.88 -5.17 -2.46
CA LEU A 58 1.06 -5.98 -1.27
C LEU A 58 1.61 -7.36 -1.65
N ARG A 59 2.71 -7.74 -1.01
CA ARG A 59 3.31 -9.07 -1.14
C ARG A 59 3.49 -9.67 0.24
N ARG A 60 3.24 -10.96 0.39
CA ARG A 60 3.53 -11.68 1.64
C ARG A 60 5.04 -11.70 1.88
N LYS A 61 5.48 -11.27 3.07
CA LYS A 61 6.91 -11.31 3.42
C LYS A 61 7.45 -12.74 3.49
N ARG A 62 6.62 -13.69 3.93
CA ARG A 62 7.04 -15.08 4.19
C ARG A 62 7.47 -15.84 2.92
N ASN A 63 6.80 -15.63 1.80
CA ASN A 63 7.00 -16.41 0.57
C ASN A 63 7.11 -15.53 -0.69
N GLY A 64 7.09 -14.19 -0.54
CA GLY A 64 7.12 -13.26 -1.67
C GLY A 64 5.87 -13.29 -2.55
N GLN A 65 4.81 -14.00 -2.13
CA GLN A 65 3.60 -14.15 -2.92
C GLN A 65 2.90 -12.80 -3.06
N TYR A 66 2.62 -12.41 -4.29
CA TYR A 66 1.80 -11.24 -4.56
C TYR A 66 0.36 -11.50 -4.12
N LEU A 67 -0.17 -10.61 -3.28
CA LEU A 67 -1.54 -10.67 -2.81
C LEU A 67 -2.44 -9.94 -3.79
N PHE A 68 -2.35 -8.62 -3.81
CA PHE A 68 -3.10 -7.75 -4.70
C PHE A 68 -2.48 -6.35 -4.72
N LYS A 69 -3.03 -5.48 -5.57
CA LYS A 69 -2.74 -4.05 -5.55
C LYS A 69 -3.98 -3.26 -5.17
N TYR A 70 -3.78 -2.19 -4.42
CA TYR A 70 -4.81 -1.24 -4.06
C TYR A 70 -4.48 0.09 -4.70
N VAL A 71 -5.43 0.63 -5.48
CA VAL A 71 -5.33 1.93 -6.11
C VAL A 71 -6.24 2.87 -5.34
N GLY A 72 -5.73 4.04 -4.95
CA GLY A 72 -6.61 5.08 -4.43
C GLY A 72 -7.69 5.36 -5.47
N ARG A 73 -8.96 5.06 -5.19
CA ARG A 73 -10.04 5.51 -6.06
C ARG A 73 -10.59 6.80 -5.47
N SER A 74 -10.51 7.90 -6.22
CA SER A 74 -11.37 9.05 -5.96
C SER A 74 -12.80 8.58 -6.20
N ARG A 75 -13.60 8.57 -5.12
CA ARG A 75 -15.05 8.35 -5.20
C ARG A 75 -15.72 9.44 -6.02
#